data_AF-A0A4Y7JNW7-F1
#
_entry.id   AF-A0A4Y7JNW7-F1
#
_cell.length_a   1.000
_cell.length_b   1.000
_cell.length_c   1.000
_cell.angle_alpha   90.00
_cell.angle_beta   90.00
_cell.angle_gamma   90.00
#
_symmetry.space_group_name_H-M   'P 1'
#
loop_
_entity.id
_entity.type
_entity.pdbx_description
1 polymer ?
#
loop_
_entity_poly.entity_id
_entity_poly.type
_entity_poly.pdbx_seq_one_letter_code
_entity_poly.pdbx_strand_id
1 'polypeptide(L)'
;MMNCPHGFLTDNERALGELFGENGERSRQYDACLNVMATRIATVFASMRELPFVHYRAAKVDAVTLTTMRDLVPTKLAAAVWNQLTKYKDSIKHFPQTETCELLILDRSVDQISPIIHEWTYDAMCHDLLNMDGNKYVHEVPSKTGGQPEKKDVLLEDHDPVWLELRHAHIADVRRLLRDVFFLLASGCMTR
;
A
#
# COMPACT_ATOMS: atom_id res chain seq x y z
N MET A 1 9.32 -5.66 -0.21
CA MET A 1 8.68 -4.35 -0.43
C MET A 1 7.73 -4.50 -1.61
N MET A 2 6.42 -4.28 -1.42
CA MET A 2 5.49 -4.20 -2.55
C MET A 2 5.88 -2.96 -3.37
N ASN A 3 6.35 -3.17 -4.60
CA ASN A 3 6.57 -2.06 -5.52
C ASN A 3 5.25 -1.83 -6.26
N CYS A 4 4.48 -0.83 -5.83
CA CYS A 4 3.27 -0.39 -6.52
C CYS A 4 3.61 0.94 -7.21
N PRO A 5 3.51 1.05 -8.54
CA PRO A 5 3.97 2.25 -9.27
C PRO A 5 3.19 3.52 -8.91
N HIS A 6 2.04 3.37 -8.25
CA HIS A 6 1.18 4.48 -7.80
C HIS A 6 0.99 4.50 -6.28
N GLY A 7 1.83 3.81 -5.51
CA GLY A 7 1.71 3.70 -4.06
C GLY A 7 3.04 3.83 -3.33
N PHE A 8 2.98 4.25 -2.07
CA PHE A 8 4.13 4.21 -1.17
C PHE A 8 3.70 3.63 0.17
N LEU A 9 4.67 3.03 0.86
CA LEU A 9 4.48 2.53 2.21
C LEU A 9 5.27 3.41 3.17
N THR A 10 4.65 3.79 4.29
CA THR A 10 5.40 4.43 5.37
C THR A 10 6.16 3.42 6.21
N ASP A 11 6.02 2.11 6.00
CA ASP A 11 6.78 1.08 6.74
C ASP A 11 6.63 1.17 8.28
N ASN A 12 5.39 1.31 8.74
CA ASN A 12 5.02 1.38 10.16
C ASN A 12 4.10 0.20 10.53
N GLU A 13 4.62 -1.02 10.54
CA GLU A 13 3.83 -2.26 10.74
C GLU A 13 2.98 -2.26 12.02
N ARG A 14 3.43 -1.57 13.07
CA ARG A 14 2.73 -1.50 14.36
C ARG A 14 1.78 -0.31 14.51
N ALA A 15 1.66 0.55 13.49
CA ALA A 15 0.88 1.79 13.58
C ALA A 15 -0.58 1.56 14.00
N LEU A 16 -1.22 0.48 13.52
CA LEU A 16 -2.59 0.18 13.90
C LEU A 16 -2.71 -0.06 15.42
N GLY A 17 -1.82 -0.86 16.00
CA GLY A 17 -1.79 -1.13 17.44
C GLY A 17 -1.33 0.08 18.26
N GLU A 18 -0.35 0.83 17.78
CA GLU A 18 0.20 2.00 18.48
C GLU A 18 -0.77 3.20 18.51
N LEU A 19 -1.54 3.40 17.43
CA LEU A 19 -2.46 4.53 17.30
C LEU A 19 -3.89 4.21 17.75
N PHE A 20 -4.33 2.96 17.60
CA PHE A 20 -5.71 2.54 17.87
C PHE A 20 -5.85 1.47 18.96
N GLY A 21 -4.75 0.96 19.53
CA GLY A 21 -4.79 0.01 20.64
C GLY A 21 -5.30 0.62 21.96
N GLU A 22 -5.61 -0.23 22.93
CA GLU A 22 -6.10 0.18 24.26
C GLU A 22 -5.02 0.88 25.12
N ASN A 23 -3.74 0.58 24.87
CA ASN A 23 -2.61 1.07 25.66
C ASN A 23 -1.93 2.33 25.07
N GLY A 24 -2.46 2.88 23.96
CA GLY A 24 -1.83 3.98 23.21
C GLY A 24 -2.15 5.39 23.73
N GLU A 25 -3.09 5.51 24.67
CA GLU A 25 -3.61 6.80 25.14
C GLU A 25 -2.53 7.58 25.92
N ARG A 26 -1.84 8.50 25.21
CA ARG A 26 -0.76 9.39 25.72
C ARG A 26 0.60 8.73 25.93
N SER A 27 0.88 7.63 25.24
CA SER A 27 2.23 7.04 25.25
C SER A 27 3.20 7.87 24.41
N ARG A 28 4.46 7.95 24.83
CA ARG A 28 5.56 8.45 23.98
C ARG A 28 5.62 7.72 22.63
N GLN A 29 5.18 6.47 22.59
CA GLN A 29 5.13 5.65 21.38
C GLN A 29 4.09 6.18 20.38
N TYR A 30 2.95 6.69 20.85
CA TYR A 30 1.91 7.27 20.00
C TYR A 30 2.46 8.50 19.26
N ASP A 31 3.06 9.43 19.99
CA ASP A 31 3.62 10.65 19.41
C ASP A 31 4.82 10.34 18.51
N ALA A 32 5.66 9.37 18.89
CA ALA A 32 6.76 8.91 18.04
C ALA A 32 6.25 8.29 16.73
N CYS A 33 5.23 7.45 16.78
CA CYS A 33 4.61 6.82 15.62
C CYS A 33 4.05 7.87 14.65
N LEU A 34 3.24 8.82 15.16
CA LEU A 34 2.70 9.92 14.36
C LEU A 34 3.81 10.76 13.70
N ASN A 35 4.86 11.09 14.43
CA ASN A 35 5.97 11.89 13.91
C ASN A 35 6.76 11.16 12.82
N VAL A 36 6.98 9.86 12.98
CA VAL A 36 7.64 9.02 11.96
C VAL A 36 6.78 8.97 10.70
N MET A 37 5.48 8.66 10.83
CA MET A 37 4.55 8.64 9.70
C MET A 37 4.50 10.00 8.98
N ALA A 38 4.34 11.09 9.74
CA ALA A 38 4.28 12.43 9.19
C ALA A 38 5.56 12.82 8.43
N THR A 39 6.73 12.48 8.98
CA THR A 39 8.02 12.74 8.32
C THR A 39 8.11 11.96 7.02
N ARG A 40 7.79 10.66 7.03
CA ARG A 40 7.84 9.79 5.84
C ARG A 40 6.88 10.27 4.75
N ILE A 41 5.63 10.63 5.10
CA ILE A 41 4.66 11.21 4.17
C ILE A 41 5.20 12.53 3.59
N ALA A 42 5.69 13.45 4.43
CA ALA A 42 6.20 14.74 3.97
C ALA A 42 7.41 14.59 3.03
N THR A 43 8.28 13.60 3.26
CA THR A 43 9.42 13.34 2.36
C THR A 43 9.01 12.87 0.97
N VAL A 44 7.86 12.20 0.83
CA VAL A 44 7.30 11.82 -0.49
C VAL A 44 6.97 13.09 -1.30
N PHE A 45 6.23 14.01 -0.69
CA PHE A 45 5.89 15.31 -1.31
C PHE A 45 7.12 16.17 -1.60
N ALA A 46 8.09 16.20 -0.66
CA ALA A 46 9.37 16.88 -0.88
C ALA A 46 10.12 16.33 -2.11
N SER A 47 10.10 15.01 -2.29
CA SER A 47 10.78 14.33 -3.41
C SER A 47 10.11 14.61 -4.75
N MET A 48 8.77 14.69 -4.76
CA MET A 48 7.98 15.06 -5.95
C MET A 48 7.98 16.56 -6.24
N ARG A 49 8.50 17.40 -5.33
CA ARG A 49 8.39 18.87 -5.35
C ARG A 49 6.95 19.35 -5.39
N GLU A 50 6.09 18.68 -4.63
CA GLU A 50 4.67 18.99 -4.50
C GLU A 50 4.38 19.51 -3.08
N LEU A 51 3.50 20.50 -2.97
CA LEU A 51 2.96 20.97 -1.69
C LEU A 51 1.46 20.65 -1.64
N PRO A 52 1.03 19.67 -0.83
CA PRO A 52 -0.38 19.29 -0.81
C PRO A 52 -1.24 20.24 0.03
N PHE A 53 -2.46 20.47 -0.43
CA PHE A 53 -3.58 20.86 0.44
C PHE A 53 -4.04 19.63 1.24
N VAL A 54 -3.96 19.70 2.57
CA VAL A 54 -4.18 18.53 3.44
C VAL A 54 -5.64 18.45 3.87
N HIS A 55 -6.38 17.51 3.29
CA HIS A 55 -7.71 17.08 3.73
C HIS A 55 -7.60 15.93 4.72
N TYR A 56 -8.51 15.86 5.68
CA TYR A 56 -8.60 14.74 6.60
C TYR A 56 -10.04 14.49 7.04
N ARG A 57 -10.32 13.26 7.44
CA ARG A 57 -11.59 12.93 8.09
C ARG A 57 -11.60 13.49 9.52
N ALA A 58 -12.36 14.55 9.75
CA ALA A 58 -12.53 15.11 11.09
C ALA A 58 -13.34 14.16 11.98
N ALA A 59 -13.03 14.15 13.28
CA ALA A 59 -13.85 13.48 14.26
C ALA A 59 -15.27 14.06 14.26
N LYS A 60 -16.30 13.21 14.26
CA LYS A 60 -17.68 13.67 14.42
C LYS A 60 -17.85 14.22 15.83
N VAL A 61 -18.23 15.48 15.94
CA VAL A 61 -18.55 16.14 17.20
C VAL A 61 -20.06 16.24 17.28
N ASP A 62 -20.71 15.15 17.68
CA ASP A 62 -22.15 15.10 17.94
C ASP A 62 -22.38 15.11 19.45
N ALA A 63 -23.44 15.78 19.92
CA ALA A 63 -23.74 15.93 21.36
C ALA A 63 -23.92 14.60 22.12
N VAL A 64 -24.06 13.48 21.41
CA VAL A 64 -24.31 12.13 21.95
C VAL A 64 -23.05 11.25 21.91
N THR A 65 -22.09 11.53 21.04
CA THR A 65 -20.94 10.66 20.81
C THR A 65 -19.69 11.26 21.44
N LEU A 66 -19.13 10.56 22.43
CA LEU A 66 -17.85 10.96 23.01
C LEU A 66 -16.74 10.81 21.96
N THR A 67 -16.12 11.91 21.56
CA THR A 67 -14.93 11.88 20.72
C THR A 67 -13.79 11.20 21.46
N THR A 68 -13.30 10.09 20.90
CA THR A 68 -12.17 9.36 21.46
C THR A 68 -10.86 9.87 20.87
N MET A 69 -9.74 9.54 21.52
CA MET A 69 -8.40 9.87 21.00
C MET A 69 -8.12 9.21 19.64
N ARG A 70 -8.77 8.08 19.37
CA ARG A 70 -8.68 7.34 18.09
C ARG A 70 -9.30 8.15 16.95
N ASP A 71 -10.41 8.82 17.22
CA ASP A 71 -11.08 9.69 16.24
C ASP A 71 -10.23 10.92 15.86
N LEU A 72 -9.30 11.30 16.74
CA LEU A 72 -8.39 12.43 16.51
C LEU A 72 -7.12 12.04 15.73
N VAL A 73 -6.88 10.76 15.45
CA VAL A 73 -5.66 10.29 14.75
C VAL A 73 -5.49 10.97 13.38
N PRO A 74 -6.50 11.01 12.48
CA PRO A 74 -6.35 11.70 11.19
C PRO A 74 -6.02 13.19 11.35
N THR A 75 -6.67 13.87 12.31
CA THR A 75 -6.45 15.30 12.57
C THR A 75 -5.03 15.57 13.06
N LYS A 76 -4.53 14.76 14.01
CA LYS A 76 -3.17 14.89 14.53
C LYS A 76 -2.11 14.56 13.48
N LEU A 77 -2.33 13.53 12.67
CA LEU A 77 -1.43 13.19 11.58
C LEU A 77 -1.39 14.30 10.53
N ALA A 78 -2.54 14.86 10.15
CA ALA A 78 -2.61 15.99 9.22
C ALA A 78 -1.83 17.21 9.73
N ALA A 79 -2.00 17.58 11.00
CA ALA A 79 -1.24 18.67 11.61
C ALA A 79 0.26 18.38 11.62
N ALA A 80 0.67 17.15 11.96
CA ALA A 80 2.07 16.74 11.97
C ALA A 80 2.69 16.78 10.55
N VAL A 81 1.97 16.31 9.53
CA VAL A 81 2.40 16.37 8.12
C VAL A 81 2.57 17.83 7.69
N TRP A 82 1.57 18.68 7.95
CA TRP A 82 1.63 20.10 7.64
C TRP A 82 2.83 20.80 8.30
N ASN A 83 3.12 20.49 9.56
CA ASN A 83 4.27 21.03 10.27
C ASN A 83 5.61 20.63 9.63
N GLN A 84 5.72 19.43 9.04
CA GLN A 84 6.91 19.03 8.30
C GLN A 84 7.01 19.76 6.95
N LEU A 85 5.91 19.81 6.19
CA LEU A 85 5.86 20.49 4.89
C LEU A 85 6.17 21.99 5.00
N THR A 86 5.69 22.64 6.05
CA THR A 86 5.98 24.07 6.30
C THR A 86 7.49 24.31 6.47
N LYS A 87 8.21 23.42 7.16
CA LYS A 87 9.68 23.51 7.27
C LYS A 87 10.35 23.39 5.91
N TYR A 88 9.80 22.59 5.00
CA TYR A 88 10.35 22.41 3.65
C TYR A 88 10.16 23.63 2.76
N LYS A 89 9.12 24.45 2.97
CA LYS A 89 8.96 25.75 2.28
C LYS A 89 10.20 26.64 2.44
N ASP A 90 10.79 26.64 3.63
CA ASP A 90 11.94 27.48 3.96
C ASP A 90 13.29 26.78 3.70
N SER A 91 13.36 25.45 3.84
CA SER A 91 14.63 24.70 3.80
C SER A 91 14.97 24.06 2.44
N ILE A 92 13.98 23.82 1.57
CA ILE A 92 14.22 23.20 0.26
C ILE A 92 14.15 24.26 -0.85
N LYS A 93 15.24 24.38 -1.61
CA LYS A 93 15.33 25.33 -2.74
C LYS A 93 14.30 24.99 -3.82
N HIS A 94 13.55 26.02 -4.25
CA HIS A 94 12.48 25.90 -5.25
C HIS A 94 11.37 24.92 -4.85
N PHE A 95 11.09 24.78 -3.56
CA PHE A 95 9.89 24.08 -3.10
C PHE A 95 8.65 24.98 -3.29
N PRO A 96 7.49 24.44 -3.70
CA PRO A 96 6.29 25.24 -3.89
C PRO A 96 5.88 25.99 -2.61
N GLN A 97 5.39 27.22 -2.78
CA GLN A 97 4.97 28.08 -1.69
C GLN A 97 3.44 28.04 -1.48
N THR A 98 2.72 27.78 -2.57
CA THR A 98 1.27 27.55 -2.63
C THR A 98 1.00 26.10 -2.99
N GLU A 99 -0.17 25.61 -2.62
CA GLU A 99 -0.59 24.23 -2.82
C GLU A 99 -0.63 23.86 -4.32
N THR A 100 -0.13 22.67 -4.65
CA THR A 100 0.01 22.16 -6.02
C THR A 100 -0.74 20.84 -6.24
N CYS A 101 -1.12 20.16 -5.16
CA CYS A 101 -1.87 18.91 -5.20
C CYS A 101 -2.75 18.76 -3.95
N GLU A 102 -3.48 17.64 -3.85
CA GLU A 102 -4.32 17.31 -2.68
C GLU A 102 -3.77 16.08 -1.95
N LEU A 103 -3.82 16.10 -0.61
CA LEU A 103 -3.55 14.94 0.24
C LEU A 103 -4.78 14.65 1.09
N LEU A 104 -5.35 13.46 0.97
CA LEU A 104 -6.46 13.01 1.82
C LEU A 104 -5.96 12.00 2.88
N ILE A 105 -6.14 12.34 4.15
CA ILE A 105 -5.80 11.48 5.30
C ILE A 105 -7.07 10.87 5.88
N LEU A 106 -7.16 9.55 5.81
CA LEU A 106 -8.25 8.74 6.36
C LEU A 106 -7.71 7.76 7.40
N ASP A 107 -8.58 7.28 8.27
CA ASP A 107 -8.33 6.06 9.04
C ASP A 107 -9.17 4.89 8.51
N ARG A 108 -8.80 3.68 8.93
CA ARG A 108 -9.39 2.42 8.41
C ARG A 108 -10.89 2.28 8.69
N SER A 109 -11.45 2.99 9.65
CA SER A 109 -12.89 2.87 9.96
C SER A 109 -13.80 3.47 8.88
N VAL A 110 -13.26 4.15 7.86
CA VAL A 110 -14.02 4.55 6.67
C VAL A 110 -14.55 3.34 5.89
N ASP A 111 -13.87 2.19 5.98
CA ASP A 111 -14.23 0.95 5.31
C ASP A 111 -13.63 -0.24 6.06
N GLN A 112 -14.46 -0.95 6.81
CA GLN A 112 -14.04 -2.12 7.59
C GLN A 112 -14.17 -3.44 6.80
N ILE A 113 -14.75 -3.40 5.59
CA ILE A 113 -15.12 -4.60 4.83
C ILE A 113 -14.03 -4.98 3.85
N SER A 114 -13.51 -4.03 3.05
CA SER A 114 -12.53 -4.35 2.01
C SER A 114 -11.27 -5.10 2.48
N PRO A 115 -10.73 -4.90 3.71
CA PRO A 115 -9.54 -5.64 4.16
C PRO A 115 -9.77 -7.10 4.52
N ILE A 116 -11.04 -7.52 4.70
CA ILE A 116 -11.39 -8.85 5.20
C ILE A 116 -12.12 -9.71 4.18
N ILE A 117 -12.68 -9.10 3.14
CA ILE A 117 -13.33 -9.85 2.05
C ILE A 117 -12.28 -10.50 1.16
N HIS A 118 -12.57 -11.70 0.67
CA HIS A 118 -11.79 -12.30 -0.40
C HIS A 118 -12.08 -11.53 -1.69
N GLU A 119 -11.04 -10.95 -2.27
CA GLU A 119 -11.09 -10.21 -3.53
C GLU A 119 -10.72 -11.14 -4.69
N TRP A 120 -11.40 -11.02 -5.83
CA TRP A 120 -11.30 -11.97 -6.94
C TRP A 120 -10.37 -11.51 -8.07
N THR A 121 -9.73 -10.35 -7.90
CA THR A 121 -8.63 -9.92 -8.77
C THR A 121 -7.38 -10.76 -8.55
N TYR A 122 -6.61 -10.99 -9.60
CA TYR A 122 -5.49 -11.93 -9.57
C TYR A 122 -4.44 -11.60 -8.49
N ASP A 123 -4.03 -10.33 -8.38
CA ASP A 123 -3.08 -9.85 -7.38
C ASP A 123 -3.56 -10.11 -5.96
N ALA A 124 -4.78 -9.67 -5.65
CA ALA A 124 -5.35 -9.79 -4.33
C ALA A 124 -5.48 -11.27 -3.91
N MET A 125 -5.93 -12.15 -4.80
CA MET A 125 -5.98 -13.58 -4.49
C MET A 125 -4.61 -14.21 -4.31
N CYS A 126 -3.59 -13.80 -5.06
CA CYS A 126 -2.22 -14.28 -4.86
C CYS A 126 -1.74 -13.97 -3.44
N HIS A 127 -1.96 -12.75 -2.95
CA HIS A 127 -1.58 -12.34 -1.61
C HIS A 127 -2.47 -12.90 -0.49
N ASP A 128 -3.72 -13.27 -0.79
CA ASP A 128 -4.66 -13.86 0.17
C ASP A 128 -4.46 -15.39 0.31
N LEU A 129 -4.33 -16.10 -0.82
CA LEU A 129 -4.39 -17.57 -0.84
C LEU A 129 -3.01 -18.26 -0.89
N LEU A 130 -1.95 -17.54 -1.29
CA LEU A 130 -0.60 -18.12 -1.42
C LEU A 130 0.30 -17.64 -0.29
N ASN A 131 1.26 -18.49 0.09
CA ASN A 131 2.31 -18.13 1.04
C ASN A 131 3.36 -17.25 0.36
N MET A 132 3.03 -15.97 0.22
CA MET A 132 3.87 -14.93 -0.36
C MET A 132 4.79 -14.31 0.69
N ASP A 133 6.04 -14.02 0.33
CA ASP A 133 6.94 -13.14 1.10
C ASP A 133 7.11 -11.81 0.36
N GLY A 134 6.32 -10.80 0.73
CA GLY A 134 6.13 -9.63 -0.11
C GLY A 134 5.60 -10.05 -1.48
N ASN A 135 6.36 -9.77 -2.54
CA ASN A 135 6.01 -10.12 -3.93
C ASN A 135 6.66 -11.44 -4.41
N LYS A 136 7.30 -12.18 -3.50
CA LYS A 136 7.99 -13.43 -3.81
C LYS A 136 7.07 -14.62 -3.56
N TYR A 137 6.90 -15.44 -4.58
CA TYR A 137 6.29 -16.77 -4.50
C TYR A 137 7.36 -17.85 -4.66
N VAL A 138 7.29 -18.90 -3.84
CA VAL A 138 8.18 -20.07 -3.96
C VAL A 138 7.37 -21.27 -4.44
N HIS A 139 7.67 -21.73 -5.65
CA HIS A 139 7.02 -22.88 -6.27
C HIS A 139 7.93 -24.10 -6.26
N GLU A 140 7.42 -25.26 -5.83
CA GLU A 140 8.14 -26.54 -5.92
C GLU A 140 7.85 -27.22 -7.25
N VAL A 141 8.88 -27.47 -8.05
CA VAL A 141 8.77 -28.18 -9.33
C VAL A 141 9.40 -29.57 -9.23
N PRO A 142 8.86 -30.58 -9.93
CA PRO A 142 9.49 -31.88 -10.01
C PRO A 142 10.91 -31.79 -10.57
N SER A 143 11.85 -32.51 -9.95
CA SER A 143 13.23 -32.57 -10.45
C SER A 143 13.28 -33.22 -11.83
N LYS A 144 14.00 -32.59 -12.77
CA LYS A 144 14.21 -33.14 -14.12
C LYS A 144 15.03 -34.43 -14.13
N THR A 145 15.79 -34.69 -13.06
CA THR A 145 16.72 -35.81 -12.94
C THR A 145 16.26 -36.86 -11.92
N GLY A 146 15.00 -36.81 -11.45
CA GLY A 146 14.42 -37.81 -10.55
C GLY A 146 14.82 -37.65 -9.08
N GLY A 147 15.32 -36.48 -8.67
CA GLY A 147 15.64 -36.13 -7.29
C GLY A 147 14.50 -35.46 -6.52
N GLN A 148 14.85 -34.86 -5.38
CA GLN A 148 13.91 -34.04 -4.58
C GLN A 148 13.37 -32.87 -5.41
N PRO A 149 12.10 -32.43 -5.19
CA PRO A 149 11.54 -31.26 -5.85
C PRO A 149 12.45 -30.03 -5.73
N GLU A 150 12.61 -29.29 -6.82
CA GLU A 150 13.39 -28.07 -6.86
C GLU A 150 12.51 -26.88 -6.48
N LYS A 151 13.01 -26.00 -5.62
CA LYS A 151 12.33 -24.73 -5.30
C LYS A 151 12.69 -23.67 -6.32
N LYS A 152 11.69 -23.02 -6.88
CA LYS A 152 11.83 -21.89 -7.80
C LYS A 152 11.21 -20.65 -7.20
N ASP A 153 12.03 -19.61 -7.12
CA ASP A 153 11.59 -18.29 -6.73
C ASP A 153 10.99 -17.57 -7.93
N VAL A 154 9.80 -17.01 -7.76
CA VAL A 154 9.11 -16.17 -8.75
C VAL A 154 8.85 -14.82 -8.10
N LEU A 155 9.24 -13.74 -8.78
CA LEU A 155 9.01 -12.37 -8.34
C LEU A 155 7.89 -11.76 -9.19
N LEU A 156 6.80 -11.34 -8.54
CA LEU A 156 5.66 -10.69 -9.18
C LEU A 156 5.83 -9.17 -9.11
N GLU A 157 6.41 -8.57 -10.14
CA GLU A 157 6.82 -7.17 -10.16
C GLU A 157 6.44 -6.47 -11.46
N ASP A 158 6.52 -5.14 -11.46
CA ASP A 158 6.20 -4.29 -12.62
C ASP A 158 7.07 -4.58 -13.85
N HIS A 159 8.18 -5.29 -13.70
CA HIS A 159 9.05 -5.69 -14.81
C HIS A 159 8.48 -6.85 -15.64
N ASP A 160 7.51 -7.61 -15.08
CA ASP A 160 6.83 -8.70 -15.78
C ASP A 160 5.60 -8.14 -16.52
N PRO A 161 5.62 -8.10 -17.88
CA PRO A 161 4.52 -7.54 -18.66
C PRO A 161 3.23 -8.36 -18.53
N VAL A 162 3.33 -9.68 -18.32
CA VAL A 162 2.16 -10.55 -18.12
C VAL A 162 1.53 -10.25 -16.77
N TRP A 163 2.36 -10.06 -15.74
CA TRP A 163 1.87 -9.63 -14.43
C TRP A 163 1.18 -8.27 -14.50
N LEU A 164 1.82 -7.26 -15.10
CA LEU A 164 1.24 -5.91 -15.23
C LEU A 164 -0.12 -5.92 -15.92
N GLU A 165 -0.28 -6.71 -16.99
CA GLU A 165 -1.53 -6.82 -17.74
C GLU A 165 -2.63 -7.52 -16.94
N LEU A 166 -2.28 -8.59 -16.20
CA LEU A 166 -3.27 -9.50 -15.62
C LEU A 166 -3.57 -9.23 -14.14
N ARG A 167 -2.68 -8.55 -13.39
CA ARG A 167 -2.77 -8.44 -11.91
C ARG A 167 -4.10 -7.85 -11.40
N HIS A 168 -4.73 -6.97 -12.17
CA HIS A 168 -6.01 -6.35 -11.81
C HIS A 168 -7.23 -6.99 -12.47
N ALA A 169 -7.04 -8.02 -13.30
CA ALA A 169 -8.14 -8.73 -13.93
C ALA A 169 -8.76 -9.77 -12.98
N HIS A 170 -10.04 -10.06 -13.20
CA HIS A 170 -10.74 -11.12 -12.47
C HIS A 170 -10.12 -12.48 -12.77
N ILE A 171 -9.96 -13.36 -11.77
CA ILE A 171 -9.23 -14.62 -11.94
C ILE A 171 -9.79 -15.51 -13.07
N ALA A 172 -11.11 -15.52 -13.26
CA ALA A 172 -11.71 -16.31 -14.34
C ALA A 172 -11.19 -15.91 -15.72
N ASP A 173 -10.96 -14.60 -15.93
CA ASP A 173 -10.40 -14.08 -17.18
C ASP A 173 -8.91 -14.36 -17.29
N VAL A 174 -8.15 -14.21 -16.19
CA VAL A 174 -6.72 -14.56 -16.13
C VAL A 174 -6.51 -16.03 -16.50
N ARG A 175 -7.29 -16.95 -15.93
CA ARG A 175 -7.24 -18.38 -16.24
C ARG A 175 -7.49 -18.66 -17.73
N ARG A 176 -8.41 -17.93 -18.35
CA ARG A 176 -8.74 -18.08 -19.77
C ARG A 176 -7.59 -17.54 -20.63
N LEU A 177 -7.14 -16.32 -20.38
CA LEU A 177 -6.08 -15.66 -21.14
C LEU A 177 -4.76 -16.45 -21.09
N LEU A 178 -4.34 -16.89 -19.90
CA LEU A 178 -3.12 -17.69 -19.76
C LEU A 178 -3.19 -19.03 -20.50
N ARG A 179 -4.37 -19.67 -20.52
CA ARG A 179 -4.59 -20.91 -21.28
C ARG A 179 -4.47 -20.66 -22.78
N ASP A 180 -5.10 -19.61 -23.28
CA ASP A 180 -5.11 -19.27 -24.71
C ASP A 180 -3.69 -18.89 -25.18
N VAL A 181 -2.98 -18.06 -24.40
CA VAL A 181 -1.58 -17.70 -24.68
C VAL A 181 -0.67 -18.92 -24.68
N PHE A 182 -0.78 -19.79 -23.67
CA PHE A 182 0.02 -21.01 -23.62
C PHE A 182 -0.26 -21.94 -24.82
N PHE A 183 -1.52 -22.06 -25.23
CA PHE A 183 -1.90 -22.85 -26.39
C PHE A 183 -1.32 -22.27 -27.69
N LEU A 184 -1.35 -20.94 -27.86
CA LEU A 184 -0.75 -20.26 -29.03
C LEU A 184 0.77 -20.41 -29.07
N LEU A 185 1.44 -20.30 -27.92
CA LEU A 185 2.90 -20.52 -27.81
C LEU A 185 3.27 -21.98 -28.11
N ALA A 186 2.51 -22.94 -27.59
CA ALA A 186 2.76 -24.37 -27.80
C ALA A 186 2.46 -24.83 -29.24
N SER A 187 1.51 -24.18 -29.92
CA SER A 187 1.17 -24.46 -31.32
C SER A 187 2.10 -23.77 -32.34
N GLY A 188 3.08 -22.97 -31.89
CA GLY A 188 4.03 -22.28 -32.76
C GLY A 188 3.40 -21.17 -33.62
N CYS A 189 2.17 -20.75 -33.30
CA CYS A 189 1.41 -19.83 -34.14
C CYS A 189 1.71 -18.34 -33.86
N MET A 190 2.58 -18.05 -32.88
CA MET A 190 3.01 -16.70 -32.53
C MET A 190 4.38 -16.40 -33.17
N THR A 191 4.39 -16.13 -34.48
CA THR A 191 5.53 -15.53 -35.16
C THR A 191 5.42 -14.01 -35.09
N ARG A 192 6.31 -13.40 -34.30
CA ARG A 192 6.72 -11.98 -34.21
C ARG A 192 5.66 -10.90 -34.39
#